data_AF-A0A0U3CNL7-F1
#
_entry.id   AF-A0A0U3CNL7-F1
#
_cell.length_a   1.000
_cell.length_b   1.000
_cell.length_c   1.000
_cell.angle_alpha   90.00
_cell.angle_beta   90.00
_cell.angle_gamma   90.00
#
_symmetry.space_group_name_H-M   'P 1'
#
loop_
_entity.id
_entity.type
_entity.pdbx_description
1 polymer ?
#
loop_
_entity_poly.entity_id
_entity_poly.type
_entity_poly.pdbx_seq_one_letter_code
_entity_poly.pdbx_strand_id
1 'polypeptide(L)'
;VVYQLFFRLWNRTEPPMVFHWVPYLGSTISYGIDPYKFFFACREKYGDIFTFILLGQKTTVYLGVQGNEFILNGKLKDVNAEEVYSPLTTPVFGSDVVYDCPNSKLMEQKKFIKYG
;
A
#
# COMPACT_ATOMS: atom_id res chain seq x y z
N VAL A 1 8.11 -19.06 7.93
CA VAL A 1 6.81 -19.68 8.30
C VAL A 1 6.61 -19.74 9.81
N VAL A 2 7.47 -20.43 10.59
CA VAL A 2 7.35 -20.54 12.06
C VAL A 2 7.30 -19.16 12.75
N TYR A 3 8.14 -18.21 12.31
CA TYR A 3 8.12 -16.84 12.84
C TYR A 3 6.76 -16.14 12.70
N GLN A 4 6.01 -16.36 11.61
CA GLN A 4 4.70 -15.70 11.43
C GLN A 4 3.66 -16.19 12.47
N LEU A 5 3.76 -17.46 12.88
CA LEU A 5 2.89 -18.03 13.91
C LEU A 5 3.23 -17.49 15.30
N PHE A 6 4.52 -17.35 15.63
CA PHE A 6 4.97 -16.73 16.88
C PHE A 6 4.68 -15.22 16.91
N PHE A 7 4.90 -14.52 15.80
CA PHE A 7 4.66 -13.08 15.69
C PHE A 7 3.18 -12.73 15.90
N ARG A 8 2.26 -13.55 15.36
CA ARG A 8 0.81 -13.40 15.57
C ARG A 8 0.41 -13.51 17.04
N LEU A 9 1.10 -14.33 17.83
CA LEU A 9 0.79 -14.52 19.25
C LEU A 9 1.39 -13.42 20.13
N TRP A 10 2.49 -12.81 19.71
CA TRP A 10 3.26 -11.86 20.50
C TRP A 10 2.87 -10.39 20.27
N ASN A 11 2.57 -9.99 19.03
CA ASN A 11 2.29 -8.60 18.68
C ASN A 11 0.80 -8.34 18.46
N ARG A 12 0.14 -7.81 19.50
CA ARG A 12 -1.28 -7.40 19.47
C ARG A 12 -1.52 -5.99 18.91
N THR A 13 -0.47 -5.20 18.74
CA THR A 13 -0.54 -3.79 18.30
C THR A 13 -0.47 -3.63 16.79
N GLU A 14 -0.04 -4.65 16.05
CA GLU A 14 0.04 -4.64 14.59
C GLU A 14 -1.20 -5.32 13.96
N PRO A 15 -1.60 -4.90 12.75
CA PRO A 15 -2.61 -5.62 11.98
C PRO A 15 -2.23 -7.10 11.75
N PRO A 16 -3.23 -7.99 11.62
CA PRO A 16 -2.98 -9.39 11.35
C PRO A 16 -2.22 -9.57 10.02
N MET A 17 -1.16 -10.37 10.06
CA MET A 17 -0.40 -10.73 8.86
C MET A 17 -1.05 -11.91 8.12
N VAL A 18 -1.31 -11.72 6.82
CA VAL A 18 -1.77 -12.78 5.91
C VAL A 18 -0.65 -13.81 5.78
N PHE A 19 -0.99 -15.05 6.09
CA PHE A 19 -0.05 -16.15 6.06
C PHE A 19 0.46 -16.40 4.63
N HIS A 20 1.76 -16.58 4.49
CA HIS A 20 2.40 -16.87 3.21
C HIS A 20 3.57 -17.84 3.41
N TRP A 21 3.74 -18.76 2.47
CA TRP A 21 4.81 -19.76 2.50
C TRP A 21 6.15 -19.21 2.05
N VAL A 22 6.17 -18.41 0.99
CA VAL A 22 7.38 -17.86 0.36
C VAL A 22 7.65 -16.45 0.92
N PRO A 23 8.74 -16.22 1.68
CA PRO A 23 8.93 -14.96 2.41
C PRO A 23 8.98 -13.68 1.56
N TYR A 24 9.61 -13.73 0.39
CA TYR A 24 9.75 -12.57 -0.49
C TYR A 24 8.51 -12.38 -1.38
N LEU A 25 8.05 -13.45 -2.01
CA LEU A 25 6.89 -13.38 -2.90
C LEU A 25 5.58 -13.16 -2.13
N GLY A 26 5.48 -13.64 -0.90
CA GLY A 26 4.32 -13.40 -0.07
C GLY A 26 3.01 -13.92 -0.67
N SER A 27 2.01 -13.05 -0.69
CA SER A 27 0.69 -13.29 -1.31
C SER A 27 0.57 -12.66 -2.70
N THR A 28 1.69 -12.24 -3.30
CA THR A 28 1.72 -11.48 -4.56
C THR A 28 1.01 -12.21 -5.70
N ILE A 29 1.16 -13.53 -5.83
CA ILE A 29 0.54 -14.29 -6.93
C ILE A 29 -1.00 -14.18 -6.85
N SER A 30 -1.56 -14.51 -5.69
CA SER A 30 -3.03 -14.48 -5.50
C SER A 30 -3.59 -13.08 -5.67
N TYR A 31 -2.88 -12.07 -5.15
CA TYR A 31 -3.24 -10.67 -5.33
C TYR A 31 -3.15 -10.22 -6.80
N GLY A 32 -2.11 -10.62 -7.52
CA GLY A 32 -1.88 -10.22 -8.91
C GLY A 32 -2.84 -10.87 -9.91
N ILE A 33 -3.36 -12.06 -9.62
CA ILE A 33 -4.34 -12.75 -10.48
C ILE A 33 -5.74 -12.17 -10.29
N ASP A 34 -6.21 -12.06 -9.05
CA ASP A 34 -7.55 -11.54 -8.72
C ASP A 34 -7.50 -10.81 -7.38
N PRO A 35 -7.25 -9.49 -7.39
CA PRO A 35 -7.07 -8.71 -6.18
C PRO A 35 -8.36 -8.62 -5.35
N TYR A 36 -9.55 -8.58 -5.99
CA TYR A 36 -10.81 -8.48 -5.28
C TYR A 36 -11.14 -9.77 -4.55
N LYS A 37 -11.00 -10.92 -5.21
CA LYS A 37 -11.18 -12.22 -4.55
C LYS A 37 -10.21 -12.40 -3.38
N PHE A 38 -8.96 -11.98 -3.56
CA PHE A 38 -7.97 -11.98 -2.49
C PHE A 38 -8.40 -11.10 -1.30
N PHE A 39 -8.83 -9.87 -1.56
CA PHE A 39 -9.28 -8.95 -0.51
C PHE A 39 -10.53 -9.43 0.21
N PHE A 40 -11.52 -9.98 -0.50
CA PHE A 40 -12.71 -10.53 0.15
C PHE A 40 -12.40 -11.74 1.04
N ALA A 41 -11.54 -12.66 0.58
CA ALA A 41 -11.10 -13.79 1.39
C ALA A 41 -10.28 -13.34 2.62
N CYS A 42 -9.44 -12.32 2.48
CA CYS A 42 -8.71 -11.75 3.61
C CYS A 42 -9.66 -11.05 4.58
N ARG A 43 -10.64 -10.29 4.07
CA ARG A 43 -11.64 -9.60 4.87
C ARG A 43 -12.45 -10.55 5.74
N GLU A 44 -12.90 -11.67 5.18
CA GLU A 44 -13.64 -12.70 5.91
C GLU A 44 -12.82 -13.26 7.09
N LYS A 45 -11.51 -13.40 6.92
CA LYS A 45 -10.62 -14.02 7.91
C LYS A 45 -10.00 -13.06 8.92
N TYR A 46 -9.74 -11.82 8.51
CA TYR A 46 -8.91 -10.86 9.24
C TYR A 46 -9.62 -9.52 9.52
N GLY A 47 -10.82 -9.32 8.97
CA GLY A 47 -11.54 -8.05 9.05
C GLY A 47 -11.03 -7.02 8.04
N ASP A 48 -11.40 -5.75 8.26
CA ASP A 48 -11.13 -4.68 7.29
C ASP A 48 -9.66 -4.23 7.24
N ILE A 49 -8.84 -4.59 8.24
CA ILE A 49 -7.42 -4.19 8.34
C ILE A 49 -6.53 -5.42 8.43
N PHE A 50 -5.62 -5.58 7.47
CA PHE A 50 -4.66 -6.69 7.46
C PHE A 50 -3.40 -6.33 6.67
N THR A 51 -2.30 -7.01 6.96
CA THR A 51 -1.02 -6.81 6.26
C THR A 51 -0.66 -8.05 5.46
N PHE A 52 -0.22 -7.89 4.21
CA PHE A 52 0.35 -9.00 3.42
C PHE A 52 1.68 -8.59 2.80
N ILE A 53 2.45 -9.58 2.35
CA ILE A 53 3.71 -9.32 1.65
C ILE A 53 3.45 -9.23 0.15
N LEU A 54 3.85 -8.11 -0.45
CA LEU A 54 3.85 -7.83 -1.88
C LEU A 54 5.31 -7.59 -2.33
N LEU A 55 5.91 -8.56 -3.03
CA LEU A 55 7.28 -8.47 -3.54
C LEU A 55 8.32 -7.96 -2.51
N GLY A 56 8.29 -8.54 -1.31
CA GLY A 56 9.19 -8.20 -0.20
C GLY A 56 8.76 -7.01 0.64
N GLN A 57 7.73 -6.26 0.23
CA GLN A 57 7.19 -5.13 0.99
C GLN A 57 5.99 -5.55 1.83
N LYS A 58 5.89 -5.03 3.06
CA LYS A 58 4.70 -5.18 3.91
C LYS A 58 3.64 -4.17 3.48
N THR A 59 2.57 -4.64 2.86
CA THR A 59 1.44 -3.81 2.44
C THR A 59 0.28 -3.99 3.40
N THR A 60 -0.06 -2.93 4.15
CA THR A 60 -1.23 -2.90 5.03
C THR A 60 -2.43 -2.37 4.26
N VAL A 61 -3.49 -3.17 4.22
CA VAL A 61 -4.76 -2.86 3.58
C VAL A 61 -5.73 -2.39 4.64
N TYR A 62 -6.48 -1.33 4.33
CA TYR A 62 -7.62 -0.88 5.11
C TYR A 62 -8.83 -0.74 4.17
N LEU A 63 -9.79 -1.64 4.29
CA LEU A 63 -11.00 -1.69 3.46
C LEU A 63 -12.11 -0.79 4.00
N GLY A 64 -12.99 -0.34 3.10
CA GLY A 64 -14.18 0.45 3.43
C GLY A 64 -13.94 1.96 3.52
N VAL A 65 -15.00 2.70 3.86
CA VAL A 65 -14.97 4.17 3.88
C VAL A 65 -13.96 4.72 4.89
N GLN A 66 -13.81 4.04 6.04
CA GLN A 66 -12.82 4.42 7.05
C GLN A 66 -11.38 4.26 6.53
N GLY A 67 -11.12 3.23 5.72
CA GLY A 67 -9.83 3.06 5.05
C GLY A 67 -9.56 4.14 4.02
N ASN A 68 -10.58 4.53 3.25
CA ASN A 68 -10.47 5.66 2.32
C ASN A 68 -10.12 6.95 3.05
N GLU A 69 -10.79 7.24 4.16
CA GLU A 69 -10.49 8.42 4.98
C GLU A 69 -9.06 8.37 5.55
N PHE A 70 -8.66 7.21 6.08
CA PHE A 70 -7.33 7.02 6.67
C PHE A 70 -6.20 7.22 5.66
N ILE A 71 -6.32 6.67 4.45
CA ILE A 71 -5.26 6.74 3.43
C ILE A 71 -5.31 8.07 2.66
N LEU A 72 -6.50 8.54 2.25
CA LEU A 72 -6.63 9.72 1.39
C LEU A 72 -6.52 11.04 2.16
N ASN A 73 -6.90 11.07 3.45
CA ASN A 73 -6.73 12.24 4.32
C ASN A 73 -5.53 12.13 5.27
N GLY A 74 -4.63 11.15 5.03
CA GLY A 74 -3.38 11.03 5.77
C GLY A 74 -2.54 12.31 5.63
N LYS A 75 -1.85 12.70 6.72
CA LYS A 75 -0.96 13.87 6.67
C LYS A 75 0.26 13.52 5.83
N LEU A 76 0.81 14.49 5.09
CA LEU A 76 1.98 14.29 4.23
C LEU A 76 3.21 13.72 4.96
N LYS A 77 3.33 13.99 6.26
CA LYS A 77 4.39 13.44 7.12
C LYS A 77 4.20 11.96 7.49
N ASP A 78 2.97 11.47 7.40
CA ASP A 78 2.56 10.12 7.82
C ASP A 78 2.36 9.20 6.60
N VAL A 79 2.02 9.75 5.42
CA VAL A 79 1.88 9.03 4.15
C VAL A 79 2.56 9.80 3.00
N ASN A 80 3.34 9.09 2.18
CA ASN A 80 4.07 9.65 1.05
C ASN A 80 3.81 8.85 -0.23
N ALA A 81 3.21 9.49 -1.24
CA ALA A 81 2.93 8.87 -2.53
C ALA A 81 4.16 8.83 -3.46
N GLU A 82 5.06 9.83 -3.34
CA GLU A 82 6.25 9.96 -4.19
C GLU A 82 7.20 8.78 -3.96
N GLU A 83 7.42 8.38 -2.70
CA GLU A 83 8.24 7.21 -2.34
C GLU A 83 7.76 5.90 -2.97
N VAL A 84 6.45 5.77 -3.19
CA VAL A 84 5.85 4.55 -3.73
C VAL A 84 5.80 4.57 -5.26
N TYR A 85 5.42 5.69 -5.85
CA TYR A 85 5.15 5.78 -7.29
C TYR A 85 6.32 6.29 -8.13
N SER A 86 7.29 7.00 -7.55
CA SER A 86 8.45 7.53 -8.29
C SER A 86 9.21 6.45 -9.07
N PRO A 87 9.56 5.28 -8.49
CA PRO A 87 10.28 4.23 -9.22
C PRO A 87 9.53 3.70 -10.46
N LEU A 88 8.20 3.80 -10.47
CA LEU A 88 7.35 3.37 -11.58
C LEU A 88 7.16 4.47 -12.63
N THR A 89 7.09 5.73 -12.19
CA THR A 89 6.60 6.85 -13.01
C THR A 89 7.72 7.75 -13.54
N THR A 90 8.77 8.00 -12.78
CA THR A 90 9.92 8.82 -13.21
C THR A 90 10.59 8.30 -14.49
N PRO A 91 10.81 6.98 -14.67
CA PRO A 91 11.40 6.47 -15.92
C PRO A 91 10.52 6.69 -17.16
N VAL A 92 9.22 6.94 -16.98
CA VAL A 92 8.25 7.11 -18.07
C VAL A 92 8.00 8.59 -18.36
N PHE A 93 7.76 9.40 -17.33
CA PHE A 93 7.40 10.81 -17.48
C PHE A 93 8.59 11.77 -17.45
N GLY A 94 9.76 11.29 -17.02
CA GLY A 94 10.96 12.11 -16.86
C GLY A 94 11.09 12.71 -15.46
N SER A 95 12.19 13.43 -15.25
CA SER A 95 12.53 14.03 -13.97
C SER A 95 11.78 15.34 -13.70
N ASP A 96 11.69 15.72 -12.44
CA ASP A 96 11.16 17.02 -11.98
C ASP A 96 9.66 17.25 -12.24
N VAL A 97 8.92 16.17 -12.50
CA VAL A 97 7.48 16.16 -12.77
C VAL A 97 6.77 15.04 -12.02
N VAL A 98 5.47 15.20 -11.76
CA VAL A 98 4.61 14.19 -11.13
C VAL A 98 5.14 13.76 -9.75
N TYR A 99 5.75 12.57 -9.67
CA TYR A 99 6.28 12.00 -8.42
C TYR A 99 7.80 12.17 -8.28
N ASP A 100 8.46 12.81 -9.25
CA ASP A 100 9.88 13.17 -9.18
C ASP A 100 10.09 14.62 -8.70
N CYS A 101 9.19 15.14 -7.87
CA CYS A 101 9.27 16.49 -7.32
C CYS A 101 8.53 16.57 -5.98
N PRO A 102 8.84 17.56 -5.11
CA PRO A 102 8.13 17.73 -3.85
C PRO A 102 6.62 17.94 -4.05
N ASN A 103 5.82 17.45 -3.12
CA ASN A 103 4.36 17.53 -3.20
C ASN A 103 3.80 18.93 -3.50
N SER A 104 4.43 19.99 -2.98
CA SER A 104 4.04 21.38 -3.27
C SER A 104 4.10 21.70 -4.77
N LYS A 105 5.17 21.26 -5.45
CA LYS A 105 5.33 21.42 -6.90
C LYS A 105 4.34 20.56 -7.67
N LEU A 106 4.07 19.33 -7.22
CA LEU A 106 2.99 18.52 -7.80
C LEU A 106 1.63 19.23 -7.71
N MET A 107 1.32 19.90 -6.60
CA MET A 107 0.06 20.65 -6.47
C MET A 107 -0.01 21.83 -7.45
N GLU A 108 1.10 22.53 -7.67
CA GLU A 108 1.19 23.59 -8.68
C GLU A 108 0.99 23.04 -10.09
N GLN A 109 1.66 21.94 -10.44
CA GLN A 109 1.51 21.25 -11.73
C GLN A 109 0.04 20.87 -11.99
N LYS A 110 -0.63 20.29 -11.00
CA LYS A 110 -2.06 19.93 -11.10
C LYS A 110 -2.94 21.16 -11.29
N LYS A 111 -2.62 22.28 -10.65
CA LYS A 111 -3.34 23.55 -10.82
C LYS A 111 -3.16 24.09 -12.25
N PHE A 112 -1.95 24.05 -12.79
CA PHE A 112 -1.68 24.47 -14.16
C PHE A 112 -2.45 23.62 -15.18
N ILE A 113 -2.45 22.29 -15.05
CA ILE A 113 -3.19 21.41 -15.98
C ILE A 113 -4.71 21.66 -15.93
N LYS A 114 -5.25 22.02 -14.77
CA LYS A 114 -6.70 22.22 -14.60
C LYS A 114 -7.19 23.55 -15.18
N TYR A 115 -6.34 24.58 -15.21
CA TYR A 115 -6.76 25.96 -15.49
C TYR A 115 -5.96 26.67 -16.58
N GLY A 116 -4.83 26.12 -17.02
CA GLY A 116 -4.04 26.60 -18.16
C GLY A 116 -4.54 26.01 -19.46
#